data_AF-A0A444TZ96-F1
#
_entry.id   AF-A0A444TZ96-F1
#
_cell.length_a   1.000
_cell.length_b   1.000
_cell.length_c   1.000
_cell.angle_alpha   90.00
_cell.angle_beta   90.00
_cell.angle_gamma   90.00
#
_symmetry.space_group_name_H-M   'P 1'
#
loop_
_entity.id
_entity.type
_entity.pdbx_description
1 polymer ?
#
loop_
_entity_poly.entity_id
_entity_poly.type
_entity_poly.pdbx_seq_one_letter_code
_entity_poly.pdbx_strand_id
1 'polypeptide(L)'
;MSRKCNVSWVKPGEPAFLTKFKNDVGYKEGPTVDTKRQDLPVVDDSGDSDREDELPQVVVLKKGDLSAEELMKIKTDTEGSSKEGKCI
;
A
#
# COMPACT_ATOMS: atom_id res chain seq x y z
N MET A 1 37.17 -26.52 4.00
CA MET A 1 35.90 -26.31 3.27
C MET A 1 34.75 -26.60 4.21
N SER A 2 33.97 -25.57 4.58
CA SER A 2 32.85 -25.73 5.51
C SER A 2 31.72 -26.52 4.82
N ARG A 3 31.38 -27.69 5.36
CA ARG A 3 30.24 -28.47 4.87
C ARG A 3 28.96 -27.76 5.33
N LYS A 4 28.36 -26.99 4.43
CA LYS A 4 26.99 -26.49 4.58
C LYS A 4 26.06 -27.66 4.91
N CYS A 5 25.39 -27.59 6.06
CA CYS A 5 24.46 -28.60 6.55
C CYS A 5 23.23 -28.63 5.65
N ASN A 6 23.14 -29.63 4.76
CA ASN A 6 21.97 -29.87 3.91
C ASN A 6 20.86 -30.51 4.76
N VAL A 7 20.19 -29.72 5.59
CA VAL A 7 19.03 -30.18 6.37
C VAL A 7 17.75 -29.79 5.63
N SER A 8 17.02 -30.77 5.11
CA SER A 8 15.68 -30.60 4.55
C SER A 8 14.64 -30.93 5.61
N TRP A 9 13.70 -30.01 5.85
CA TRP A 9 12.54 -30.24 6.71
C TRP A 9 11.35 -30.71 5.86
N VAL A 10 10.77 -31.86 6.21
CA VAL A 10 9.51 -32.35 5.64
C VAL A 10 8.45 -32.24 6.70
N LYS A 11 7.32 -31.59 6.40
CA LYS A 11 6.19 -31.51 7.31
C LYS A 11 5.53 -32.90 7.41
N PRO A 12 5.56 -33.59 8.56
CA PRO A 12 4.84 -34.84 8.73
C PRO A 12 3.32 -34.58 8.66
N GLY A 13 2.57 -35.58 8.19
CA GLY A 13 1.11 -35.50 8.13
C GLY A 13 0.48 -35.36 9.52
N GLU A 14 -0.71 -34.77 9.59
CA GLU A 14 -1.37 -34.57 10.87
C GLU A 14 -1.80 -35.91 11.49
N PRO A 15 -1.50 -36.14 12.78
CA PRO A 15 -1.92 -37.35 13.47
C PRO A 15 -3.43 -37.35 13.70
N ALA A 16 -4.03 -38.54 13.71
CA ALA A 16 -5.48 -38.72 13.77
C ALA A 16 -6.18 -38.03 14.96
N PHE A 17 -5.49 -37.87 16.09
CA PHE A 17 -5.99 -37.13 17.25
C PHE A 17 -6.22 -35.64 16.92
N LEU A 18 -5.26 -34.98 16.28
CA LEU A 18 -5.35 -33.56 15.93
C LEU A 18 -6.46 -33.32 14.89
N THR A 19 -6.63 -34.25 13.93
CA THR A 19 -7.70 -34.16 12.94
C THR A 19 -9.09 -34.24 13.58
N LYS A 20 -9.32 -35.19 14.49
CA LYS A 20 -10.59 -35.33 15.21
C LYS A 20 -10.88 -34.10 16.05
N PHE A 21 -9.89 -33.64 16.82
CA PHE A 21 -10.04 -32.46 17.66
C PHE A 21 -10.37 -31.20 16.85
N LYS A 22 -9.66 -30.96 15.73
CA LYS A 22 -9.93 -29.82 14.84
C LYS A 22 -11.35 -29.85 14.27
N ASN A 23 -11.86 -31.04 13.92
CA ASN A 23 -13.23 -31.19 13.42
C ASN A 23 -14.27 -30.90 14.52
N ASP A 24 -14.06 -31.42 15.72
CA ASP A 24 -15.00 -31.28 16.84
C ASP A 24 -15.13 -29.82 17.30
N VAL A 25 -14.03 -29.06 17.27
CA VAL A 25 -14.03 -27.63 17.64
C VAL A 25 -14.30 -26.68 16.47
N GLY A 26 -14.55 -27.21 15.27
CA GLY A 26 -14.83 -26.41 14.06
C GLY A 26 -13.64 -25.54 13.62
N TYR A 27 -12.40 -25.99 13.86
CA TYR A 27 -11.20 -25.25 13.52
C TYR A 27 -11.07 -25.08 12.01
N LYS A 28 -10.99 -23.83 11.53
CA LYS A 28 -10.67 -23.49 10.15
C LYS A 28 -9.23 -23.02 10.10
N GLU A 29 -8.40 -23.68 9.29
CA GLU A 29 -7.02 -23.24 9.08
C GLU A 29 -7.00 -21.81 8.55
N GLY A 30 -6.32 -20.94 9.28
CA GLY A 30 -6.17 -19.54 8.92
C GLY A 30 -5.16 -19.33 7.79
N PRO A 31 -4.95 -18.08 7.36
CA PRO A 31 -3.93 -17.72 6.38
C PRO A 31 -2.58 -18.29 6.81
N THR A 32 -1.99 -19.11 5.95
CA THR A 32 -0.70 -19.75 6.22
C THR A 32 0.43 -18.80 5.83
N VAL A 33 1.66 -19.09 6.28
CA VAL A 33 2.86 -18.33 5.88
C VAL A 33 3.04 -18.23 4.35
N ASP A 34 2.56 -19.23 3.60
CA ASP A 34 2.56 -19.22 2.13
C ASP A 34 1.60 -18.19 1.54
N THR A 35 0.51 -17.87 2.23
CA THR A 35 -0.42 -16.80 1.84
C THR A 35 0.28 -15.43 1.82
N LYS A 36 1.36 -15.24 2.59
CA LYS A 36 2.18 -14.00 2.55
C LYS A 36 3.11 -13.93 1.35
N ARG A 37 3.37 -15.07 0.69
CA ARG A 37 4.23 -15.15 -0.50
C ARG A 37 3.42 -15.01 -1.79
N GLN A 38 2.09 -14.95 -1.70
CA GLN A 38 1.23 -14.73 -2.85
C GLN A 38 1.39 -13.29 -3.34
N ASP A 39 1.55 -13.12 -4.65
CA ASP A 39 1.46 -11.81 -5.28
C ASP A 39 0.06 -11.25 -5.05
N LEU A 40 0.00 -10.16 -4.30
CA LEU A 40 -1.23 -9.41 -4.12
C LEU A 40 -1.58 -8.77 -5.47
N PRO A 41 -2.86 -8.74 -5.86
CA PRO A 41 -3.26 -7.95 -7.01
C PRO A 41 -2.82 -6.51 -6.78
N VAL A 42 -2.35 -5.85 -7.85
CA VAL A 42 -2.08 -4.41 -7.84
C VAL A 42 -3.41 -3.75 -7.55
N VAL A 43 -3.63 -3.39 -6.28
CA VAL A 43 -4.65 -2.42 -5.91
C VAL A 43 -4.19 -1.14 -6.57
N ASP A 44 -4.99 -0.66 -7.51
CA ASP A 44 -4.86 0.71 -8.00
C ASP A 44 -4.96 1.58 -6.75
N ASP A 45 -3.82 2.13 -6.33
CA ASP A 45 -3.75 3.06 -5.21
C ASP A 45 -4.31 4.39 -5.71
N SER A 46 -5.60 4.39 -6.06
CA SER A 46 -6.36 5.58 -6.47
C SER A 46 -6.59 6.54 -5.30
N GLY A 47 -5.85 6.35 -4.20
CA GLY A 47 -5.76 7.27 -3.06
C GLY A 47 -5.01 8.57 -3.36
N ASP A 48 -4.43 8.71 -4.56
CA ASP A 48 -3.85 9.97 -5.06
C ASP A 48 -4.93 10.89 -5.66
N SER A 49 -6.03 11.09 -4.93
CA SER A 49 -7.03 12.06 -5.33
C SER A 49 -6.75 13.34 -4.56
N ASP A 50 -6.15 14.33 -5.22
CA ASP A 50 -6.15 15.73 -4.80
C ASP A 50 -7.60 16.24 -4.74
N ARG A 51 -8.32 15.87 -3.68
CA ARG A 51 -9.72 16.27 -3.48
C ARG A 51 -9.74 17.73 -3.06
N GLU A 52 -10.75 18.47 -3.52
CA GLU A 52 -10.93 19.88 -3.15
C GLU A 52 -10.98 20.07 -1.61
N ASP A 53 -11.47 19.07 -0.87
CA ASP A 53 -11.52 19.06 0.61
C ASP A 53 -10.14 18.94 1.28
N GLU A 54 -9.10 18.47 0.57
CA GLU A 54 -7.74 18.30 1.07
C GLU A 54 -6.87 19.54 0.79
N LEU A 55 -7.38 20.50 0.01
CA LEU A 55 -6.66 21.74 -0.27
C LEU A 55 -6.57 22.64 0.98
N PRO A 56 -5.43 23.32 1.19
CA PRO A 56 -5.27 24.19 2.34
C PRO A 56 -6.20 25.40 2.27
N GLN A 57 -6.79 25.77 3.41
CA GLN A 57 -7.59 26.98 3.54
C GLN A 57 -6.74 28.23 3.26
N VAL A 58 -7.17 29.05 2.31
CA VAL A 58 -6.54 30.36 2.02
C VAL A 58 -7.14 31.43 2.93
N VAL A 59 -6.29 32.20 3.62
CA VAL A 59 -6.69 33.31 4.49
C VAL A 59 -6.00 34.59 4.03
N VAL A 60 -6.78 35.64 3.76
CA VAL A 60 -6.29 36.97 3.34
C VAL A 60 -6.40 37.93 4.52
N LEU A 61 -5.26 38.44 4.99
CA LEU A 61 -5.20 39.35 6.14
C LEU A 61 -4.91 40.80 5.72
N LYS A 62 -4.22 41.01 4.59
CA LYS A 62 -3.83 42.32 4.07
C LYS A 62 -4.18 42.45 2.58
N LYS A 63 -4.29 43.69 2.08
CA LYS A 63 -4.61 44.03 0.66
C LYS A 63 -3.51 43.68 -0.35
N GLY A 64 -2.72 42.64 -0.10
CA GLY A 64 -1.68 42.13 -1.01
C GLY A 64 -1.44 40.62 -0.87
N ASP A 65 -2.23 39.93 -0.05
CA ASP A 65 -2.19 38.46 0.00
C ASP A 65 -2.97 37.89 -1.18
N LEU A 66 -2.51 36.75 -1.71
CA LEU A 66 -3.12 36.10 -2.88
C LEU A 66 -4.51 35.55 -2.54
N SER A 67 -5.46 35.78 -3.44
CA SER A 67 -6.79 35.17 -3.37
C SER A 67 -6.77 33.73 -3.91
N ALA A 68 -7.79 32.94 -3.56
CA ALA A 68 -7.88 31.54 -3.97
C ALA A 68 -7.80 31.37 -5.52
N GLU A 69 -8.43 32.27 -6.27
CA GLU A 69 -8.45 32.23 -7.74
C GLU A 69 -7.08 32.49 -8.38
N GLU A 70 -6.29 33.40 -7.80
CA GLU A 70 -4.94 33.71 -8.29
C GLU A 70 -3.98 32.55 -7.99
N LEU A 71 -4.15 31.91 -6.84
CA LEU A 71 -3.33 30.80 -6.40
C LEU A 71 -3.57 29.54 -7.25
N MET A 72 -4.81 29.28 -7.66
CA MET A 72 -5.14 28.21 -8.59
C MET A 72 -4.45 28.40 -9.96
N LYS A 73 -4.47 29.62 -10.51
CA LYS A 73 -3.83 29.93 -11.81
C LYS A 73 -2.31 29.74 -11.75
N ILE A 74 -1.68 30.18 -10.65
CA ILE A 74 -0.23 30.01 -10.46
C ILE A 74 0.14 28.53 -10.30
N LYS A 75 -0.69 27.73 -9.59
CA LYS A 75 -0.50 26.28 -9.45
C LYS A 75 -0.58 25.56 -10.80
N THR A 76 -1.60 25.86 -11.61
CA THR A 76 -1.74 25.22 -12.94
C THR A 76 -0.55 25.53 -13.86
N ASP A 77 -0.03 26.75 -13.81
CA ASP A 77 1.11 27.16 -14.64
C ASP A 77 2.44 26.52 -14.17
N THR A 78 2.61 26.32 -12.86
CA THR A 78 3.82 25.71 -12.29
C THR A 78 3.85 24.18 -12.44
N GLU A 79 2.72 23.51 -12.26
CA GLU A 79 2.58 22.06 -12.45
C GLU A 79 2.74 21.64 -13.91
N GLY A 80 2.31 22.47 -14.86
CA GLY A 80 2.55 22.27 -16.29
C GLY A 80 4.04 22.28 -16.66
N SER A 81 4.83 23.19 -16.08
CA SER A 81 6.26 23.29 -16.37
C SER A 81 7.10 22.16 -15.74
N SER A 82 6.66 21.60 -14.62
CA SER A 82 7.36 20.49 -13.95
C SER A 82 7.23 19.16 -14.70
N LYS A 83 6.15 18.99 -15.48
CA LYS A 83 5.90 17.77 -16.30
C LYS A 83 6.64 17.77 -17.64
N GLU A 84 7.13 18.90 -18.15
CA GLU A 84 7.92 18.99 -19.40
C GLU A 84 9.43 18.76 -19.23
N GLY A 85 9.92 18.55 -18.01
CA GLY A 85 11.34 18.35 -17.71
C GLY A 85 11.86 16.90 -17.75
N LYS A 86 11.05 15.90 -18.10
CA LYS A 86 11.52 14.51 -18.25
C LYS A 86 12.09 14.27 -19.65
N CYS A 87 13.27 14.84 -19.90
CA CYS A 87 14.13 14.46 -21.03
C CYS A 87 15.38 13.71 -20.53
N ILE A 88 15.48 12.47 -21.01
CA ILE A 88 16.64 11.53 -21.07
C ILE A 88 17.12 10.91 -19.75
#